data_AF-A0A6C0IC76-F1
#
_entry.id   AF-A0A6C0IC76-F1
#
_cell.length_a   1.000
_cell.length_b   1.000
_cell.length_c   1.000
_cell.angle_alpha   90.00
_cell.angle_beta   90.00
_cell.angle_gamma   90.00
#
_symmetry.space_group_name_H-M   'P 1'
#
loop_
_entity.id
_entity.type
_entity.pdbx_description
1 polymer ?
#
loop_
_entity_poly.entity_id
_entity_poly.type
_entity_poly.pdbx_seq_one_letter_code
_entity_poly.pdbx_strand_id
1 'polypeptide(L)'
;MSYFWIHPPTNIRYYSDSDDSNGDESSIIHSSTSSVDEFSEYLIDSDSDDEISDRIYNDDEHTIEAVKTNGSYYLGCVCNCLLFEMAVSSRIFYKYTYRQIRDYMNQYSASSCCRLYRKPILDIIVLDIQNDVYNAVLKTIWLRLVQRHWKKTFKQKQDVLKLRKSWENQRHFQLRGRYITGSNYVPSLRGMMAHYLSNDIKYSN
;
A
#
# COMPACT_ATOMS: atom_id res chain seq x y z
N MET A 1 -5.50 7.15 -39.86
CA MET A 1 -4.44 7.01 -38.84
C MET A 1 -5.12 6.55 -37.56
N SER A 2 -4.91 5.28 -37.21
CA SER A 2 -5.59 4.59 -36.10
C SER A 2 -4.81 4.82 -34.80
N TYR A 3 -5.44 5.41 -33.79
CA TYR A 3 -4.87 5.58 -32.46
C TYR A 3 -5.19 4.33 -31.62
N PHE A 4 -4.16 3.50 -31.42
CA PHE A 4 -4.20 2.40 -30.47
C PHE A 4 -4.12 2.95 -29.04
N TRP A 5 -5.25 3.00 -28.34
CA TRP A 5 -5.28 3.21 -26.90
C TRP A 5 -4.93 1.91 -26.18
N ILE A 6 -3.77 1.88 -25.53
CA ILE A 6 -3.38 0.77 -24.65
C ILE A 6 -4.07 0.99 -23.30
N HIS A 7 -5.14 0.25 -23.04
CA HIS A 7 -5.74 0.17 -21.72
C HIS A 7 -4.79 -0.53 -20.73
N PRO A 8 -4.63 -0.04 -19.49
CA PRO A 8 -3.92 -0.79 -18.45
C PRO A 8 -4.75 -2.02 -18.03
N PRO A 9 -4.11 -3.17 -17.73
CA PRO A 9 -4.83 -4.40 -17.42
C PRO A 9 -5.52 -4.30 -16.06
N THR A 10 -6.85 -4.31 -16.08
CA THR A 10 -7.73 -4.54 -14.94
C THR A 10 -7.70 -6.03 -14.57
N ASN A 11 -6.85 -6.39 -13.62
CA ASN A 11 -6.99 -7.68 -12.93
C ASN A 11 -6.43 -7.60 -11.51
N ILE A 12 -7.16 -6.91 -10.64
CA ILE A 12 -7.03 -7.09 -9.19
C ILE A 12 -8.16 -8.05 -8.81
N ARG A 13 -7.85 -9.35 -8.78
CA ARG A 13 -8.73 -10.35 -8.16
C ARG A 13 -8.63 -10.15 -6.65
N TYR A 14 -9.68 -9.62 -6.05
CA TYR A 14 -9.88 -9.75 -4.61
C TYR A 14 -10.20 -11.22 -4.32
N TYR A 15 -9.39 -11.84 -3.47
CA TYR A 15 -9.69 -13.12 -2.84
C TYR A 15 -10.88 -12.89 -1.91
N SER A 16 -12.00 -13.57 -2.17
CA SER A 16 -13.16 -13.61 -1.29
C SER A 16 -13.19 -15.00 -0.64
N ASP A 17 -12.61 -15.08 0.56
CA ASP A 17 -12.93 -16.07 1.59
C ASP A 17 -14.12 -15.48 2.38
N SER A 18 -15.15 -16.17 2.87
CA SER A 18 -15.67 -17.52 2.83
C SER A 18 -17.10 -17.41 3.40
N ASP A 19 -17.96 -18.37 3.13
CA ASP A 19 -18.66 -19.17 4.16
C ASP A 19 -20.00 -19.69 3.66
N ASP A 20 -20.00 -21.00 3.53
CA ASP A 20 -21.10 -21.89 3.22
C ASP A 20 -21.70 -22.28 4.58
N SER A 21 -22.95 -21.91 4.84
CA SER A 21 -23.69 -22.43 6.00
C SER A 21 -25.13 -22.70 5.60
N ASN A 22 -25.39 -23.96 5.30
CA ASN A 22 -26.72 -24.57 5.24
C ASN A 22 -27.45 -24.43 6.58
N GLY A 23 -28.76 -24.20 6.53
CA GLY A 23 -29.64 -24.24 7.69
C GLY A 23 -31.10 -24.34 7.27
N ASP A 24 -31.56 -25.57 7.02
CA ASP A 24 -32.97 -25.94 6.88
C ASP A 24 -33.72 -25.90 8.23
N GLU A 25 -35.04 -25.70 8.12
CA GLU A 25 -36.05 -25.55 9.17
C GLU A 25 -36.16 -26.70 10.20
N SER A 26 -36.60 -26.38 11.43
CA SER A 26 -37.89 -26.86 11.97
C SER A 26 -38.21 -26.29 13.37
N SER A 27 -39.51 -26.19 13.62
CA SER A 27 -40.22 -25.57 14.75
C SER A 27 -40.32 -26.48 15.99
N ILE A 28 -40.59 -25.89 17.17
CA ILE A 28 -41.59 -26.30 18.19
C ILE A 28 -41.58 -25.33 19.40
N ILE A 29 -42.79 -25.02 19.89
CA ILE A 29 -43.19 -24.08 20.96
C ILE A 29 -43.17 -24.75 22.35
N HIS A 30 -42.88 -24.01 23.44
CA HIS A 30 -43.59 -23.95 24.75
C HIS A 30 -42.70 -23.27 25.82
N SER A 31 -43.04 -22.06 26.30
CA SER A 31 -43.90 -21.73 27.47
C SER A 31 -43.14 -21.56 28.81
N SER A 32 -42.98 -20.28 29.17
CA SER A 32 -43.08 -19.66 30.52
C SER A 32 -42.18 -20.17 31.65
N THR A 33 -41.17 -19.38 32.04
CA THR A 33 -40.91 -18.95 33.44
C THR A 33 -39.92 -17.78 33.45
N SER A 34 -40.14 -16.84 34.36
CA SER A 34 -39.36 -15.62 34.58
C SER A 34 -37.89 -15.85 34.94
N SER A 35 -36.98 -15.24 34.19
CA SER A 35 -35.75 -14.66 34.72
C SER A 35 -35.48 -13.37 33.96
N VAL A 36 -35.40 -12.26 34.69
CA VAL A 36 -34.95 -10.98 34.14
C VAL A 36 -33.42 -11.05 34.14
N ASP A 37 -32.87 -11.89 33.28
CA ASP A 37 -31.44 -12.00 33.05
C ASP A 37 -31.04 -10.85 32.14
N GLU A 38 -30.45 -9.83 32.76
CA GLU A 38 -29.24 -9.11 32.31
C GLU A 38 -28.84 -9.31 30.83
N PHE A 39 -29.68 -8.89 29.88
CA PHE A 39 -29.27 -8.72 28.48
C PHE A 39 -28.55 -7.37 28.34
N SER A 40 -27.41 -7.27 29.03
CA SER A 40 -26.39 -6.24 28.84
C SER A 40 -25.19 -6.86 28.12
N GLU A 41 -25.43 -7.73 27.15
CA GLU A 41 -24.41 -8.36 26.34
C GLU A 41 -24.55 -7.86 24.89
N TYR A 42 -23.51 -7.17 24.43
CA TYR A 42 -23.25 -6.76 23.05
C TYR A 42 -24.00 -5.54 22.50
N LEU A 43 -23.90 -4.39 23.16
CA LEU A 43 -23.65 -3.18 22.39
C LEU A 43 -22.19 -3.26 21.90
N ILE A 44 -21.98 -3.89 20.74
CA ILE A 44 -20.79 -3.59 19.96
C ILE A 44 -20.93 -2.10 19.64
N ASP A 45 -20.21 -1.28 20.38
CA ASP A 45 -19.96 0.12 20.07
C ASP A 45 -19.19 0.14 18.74
N SER A 46 -19.91 -0.15 17.67
CA SER A 46 -19.41 -0.04 16.31
C SER A 46 -19.39 1.44 16.04
N ASP A 47 -18.36 2.10 16.56
CA ASP A 47 -18.08 3.49 16.26
C ASP A 47 -18.29 3.71 14.77
N SER A 48 -19.09 4.71 14.44
CA SER A 48 -19.30 5.10 13.05
C SER A 48 -17.98 5.53 12.41
N ASP A 49 -17.87 5.41 11.08
CA ASP A 49 -16.69 5.87 10.34
C ASP A 49 -16.39 7.36 10.61
N ASP A 50 -17.42 8.15 10.93
CA ASP A 50 -17.31 9.57 11.30
C ASP A 50 -16.66 9.74 12.70
N GLU A 51 -17.08 8.99 13.70
CA GLU A 51 -16.50 9.04 15.07
C GLU A 51 -15.03 8.57 15.10
N ILE A 52 -14.66 7.64 14.23
CA ILE A 52 -13.26 7.23 14.07
C ILE A 52 -12.44 8.38 13.48
N SER A 53 -12.97 9.07 12.47
CA SER A 53 -12.29 10.17 11.80
C SER A 53 -12.09 11.37 12.72
N ASP A 54 -13.07 11.67 13.57
CA ASP A 54 -12.97 12.72 14.60
C ASP A 54 -11.92 12.36 15.65
N ARG A 55 -11.83 11.08 16.06
CA ARG A 55 -10.76 10.61 16.94
C ARG A 55 -9.38 10.72 16.30
N ILE A 56 -9.24 10.42 15.01
CA ILE A 56 -7.98 10.61 14.28
C ILE A 56 -7.60 12.09 14.25
N TYR A 57 -8.55 12.99 13.98
CA TYR A 57 -8.31 14.43 13.98
C TYR A 57 -7.77 14.92 15.33
N ASN A 58 -8.46 14.57 16.42
CA ASN A 58 -8.07 14.95 17.77
C ASN A 58 -6.70 14.36 18.15
N ASP A 59 -6.44 13.12 17.76
CA ASP A 59 -5.16 12.47 18.01
C ASP A 59 -4.00 13.08 17.21
N ASP A 60 -4.25 13.75 16.08
CA ASP A 60 -3.21 14.33 15.22
C ASP A 60 -3.20 15.86 15.21
N GLU A 61 -3.95 16.49 16.11
CA GLU A 61 -4.13 17.94 16.23
C GLU A 61 -2.79 18.70 16.10
N HIS A 62 -1.78 18.32 16.88
CA HIS A 62 -0.46 18.94 16.81
C HIS A 62 0.20 18.86 15.43
N THR A 63 0.01 17.76 14.71
CA THR A 63 0.55 17.62 13.35
C THR A 63 -0.25 18.47 12.38
N ILE A 64 -1.56 18.55 12.54
CA ILE A 64 -2.46 19.33 11.68
C ILE A 64 -2.13 20.82 11.81
N GLU A 65 -2.00 21.31 13.04
CA GLU A 65 -1.72 22.73 13.34
C GLU A 65 -0.26 23.14 13.07
N ALA A 66 0.66 22.17 13.06
CA ALA A 66 2.07 22.47 12.82
C ALA A 66 2.30 23.04 11.42
N VAL A 67 2.95 24.21 11.37
CA VAL A 67 3.42 24.85 10.15
C VAL A 67 4.31 23.89 9.37
N LYS A 68 3.99 23.68 8.10
CA LYS A 68 4.77 22.80 7.23
C LYS A 68 6.00 23.54 6.71
N THR A 69 7.11 22.82 6.60
CA THR A 69 8.41 23.39 6.24
C THR A 69 8.86 22.87 4.89
N ASN A 70 9.53 23.76 4.13
CA ASN A 70 10.03 23.43 2.80
C ASN A 70 11.11 22.34 2.88
N GLY A 71 11.10 21.39 1.95
CA GLY A 71 12.05 20.27 1.90
C GLY A 71 11.81 19.15 2.92
N SER A 72 10.83 19.29 3.80
CA SER A 72 10.51 18.28 4.80
C SER A 72 9.66 17.15 4.25
N TYR A 73 9.79 15.99 4.89
CA TYR A 73 9.06 14.76 4.53
C TYR A 73 7.78 14.64 5.34
N TYR A 74 6.70 14.25 4.67
CA TYR A 74 5.41 14.00 5.28
C TYR A 74 4.80 12.72 4.75
N LEU A 75 3.91 12.14 5.54
CA LEU A 75 3.06 11.04 5.13
C LEU A 75 1.68 11.62 4.83
N GLY A 76 1.35 11.79 3.56
CA GLY A 76 0.21 12.60 3.17
C GLY A 76 -0.38 12.24 1.83
N CYS A 77 -1.42 12.97 1.45
CA CYS A 77 -2.04 12.88 0.14
C CYS A 77 -1.86 14.18 -0.63
N VAL A 78 -1.95 14.06 -1.94
CA VAL A 78 -1.83 15.18 -2.89
C VAL A 78 -3.07 15.23 -3.78
N CYS A 79 -3.45 16.42 -4.22
CA CYS A 79 -4.42 16.57 -5.29
C CYS A 79 -3.85 16.02 -6.61
N ASN A 80 -4.72 15.84 -7.61
CA ASN A 80 -4.32 15.46 -8.98
C ASN A 80 -3.34 16.46 -9.64
N CYS A 81 -3.21 17.67 -9.05
CA CYS A 81 -2.31 18.75 -9.44
C CYS A 81 -0.94 18.75 -8.73
N LEU A 82 -0.61 17.70 -7.95
CA LEU A 82 0.60 17.64 -7.10
C LEU A 82 0.67 18.74 -6.03
N LEU A 83 -0.46 19.35 -5.65
CA LEU A 83 -0.52 20.21 -4.47
C LEU A 83 -0.71 19.34 -3.24
N PHE A 84 0.01 19.73 -2.19
CA PHE A 84 -0.20 19.17 -0.87
C PHE A 84 -1.61 19.44 -0.38
N GLU A 85 -2.24 18.44 0.21
CA GLU A 85 -3.60 18.56 0.73
C GLU A 85 -3.65 18.25 2.22
N MET A 86 -3.17 17.07 2.62
CA MET A 86 -3.21 16.66 4.01
C MET A 86 -2.06 15.73 4.34
N ALA A 87 -1.62 15.75 5.60
CA ALA A 87 -0.63 14.82 6.13
C ALA A 87 -1.11 14.26 7.47
N VAL A 88 -0.64 13.06 7.78
CA VAL A 88 -0.77 12.45 9.10
C VAL A 88 0.60 12.22 9.72
N SER A 89 0.67 12.21 11.04
CA SER A 89 1.90 11.78 11.71
C SER A 89 2.15 10.29 11.55
N SER A 90 3.41 9.90 11.73
CA SER A 90 3.79 8.48 11.82
C SER A 90 3.06 7.79 12.97
N ARG A 91 2.72 8.50 14.06
CA ARG A 91 1.96 7.95 15.18
C ARG A 91 0.59 7.48 14.74
N ILE A 92 -0.16 8.31 14.01
CA ILE A 92 -1.47 7.95 13.45
C ILE A 92 -1.35 6.77 12.50
N PHE A 93 -0.33 6.78 11.64
CA PHE A 93 -0.11 5.69 10.68
C PHE A 93 0.04 4.31 11.34
N TYR A 94 0.68 4.24 12.49
CA TYR A 94 0.84 2.98 13.22
C TYR A 94 -0.31 2.67 14.19
N LYS A 95 -1.12 3.68 14.57
CA LYS A 95 -2.25 3.51 15.48
C LYS A 95 -3.52 3.05 14.77
N TYR A 96 -3.78 3.55 13.56
CA TYR A 96 -5.01 3.32 12.81
C TYR A 96 -4.80 2.45 11.58
N THR A 97 -5.85 1.76 11.14
CA THR A 97 -5.77 0.99 9.89
C THR A 97 -5.67 1.93 8.68
N TYR A 98 -5.06 1.44 7.60
CA TYR A 98 -4.95 2.19 6.35
C TYR A 98 -6.32 2.66 5.81
N ARG A 99 -7.37 1.85 6.00
CA ARG A 99 -8.73 2.21 5.59
C ARG A 99 -9.25 3.39 6.39
N GLN A 100 -9.17 3.33 7.72
CA GLN A 100 -9.62 4.41 8.62
C GLN A 100 -8.89 5.72 8.33
N ILE A 101 -7.56 5.68 8.16
CA ILE A 101 -6.78 6.86 7.80
C ILE A 101 -7.28 7.44 6.49
N ARG A 102 -7.50 6.61 5.48
CA ARG A 102 -7.95 7.03 4.16
C ARG A 102 -9.37 7.61 4.17
N ASP A 103 -10.26 7.04 4.96
CA ASP A 103 -11.63 7.54 5.11
C ASP A 103 -11.62 8.89 5.84
N TYR A 104 -10.81 9.03 6.91
CA TYR A 104 -10.49 10.32 7.54
C TYR A 104 -9.95 11.35 6.53
N MET A 105 -8.95 10.97 5.73
CA MET A 105 -8.41 11.87 4.69
C MET A 105 -9.47 12.29 3.68
N ASN A 106 -10.40 11.39 3.35
CA ASN A 106 -11.47 11.69 2.40
C ASN A 106 -12.54 12.62 3.00
N GLN A 107 -12.83 12.49 4.29
CA GLN A 107 -13.79 13.32 5.01
C GLN A 107 -13.27 14.75 5.22
N TYR A 108 -12.01 14.90 5.62
CA TYR A 108 -11.38 16.17 5.97
C TYR A 108 -10.61 16.83 4.81
N SER A 109 -10.55 16.18 3.64
CA SER A 109 -9.94 16.71 2.43
C SER A 109 -10.65 18.00 1.97
N ALA A 110 -9.89 19.10 1.85
CA ALA A 110 -10.39 20.39 1.40
C ALA A 110 -10.78 20.40 -0.09
N SER A 111 -10.19 19.53 -0.91
CA SER A 111 -10.46 19.51 -2.35
C SER A 111 -11.57 18.52 -2.71
N SER A 112 -12.42 18.95 -3.64
CA SER A 112 -13.37 18.04 -4.29
C SER A 112 -12.66 16.95 -5.11
N CYS A 113 -11.37 17.11 -5.40
CA CYS A 113 -10.63 16.16 -6.22
C CYS A 113 -10.40 14.82 -5.51
N CYS A 114 -10.08 14.85 -4.21
CA CYS A 114 -9.97 13.65 -3.39
C CYS A 114 -11.34 13.07 -3.00
N ARG A 115 -12.34 13.93 -2.80
CA ARG A 115 -13.69 13.49 -2.42
C ARG A 115 -14.50 12.86 -3.56
N LEU A 116 -14.41 13.39 -4.78
CA LEU A 116 -15.32 13.03 -5.89
C LEU A 116 -14.68 12.19 -6.98
N TYR A 117 -13.37 12.33 -7.23
CA TYR A 117 -12.74 11.76 -8.44
C TYR A 117 -11.76 10.63 -8.11
N ARG A 118 -11.05 10.71 -6.99
CA ARG A 118 -10.10 9.68 -6.58
C ARG A 118 -9.92 9.68 -5.08
N LYS A 119 -10.34 8.60 -4.42
CA LYS A 119 -10.07 8.42 -2.99
C LYS A 119 -8.59 8.63 -2.68
N PRO A 120 -8.25 9.37 -1.60
CA PRO A 120 -6.87 9.74 -1.29
C PRO A 120 -5.97 8.51 -1.17
N ILE A 121 -4.72 8.68 -1.59
CA ILE A 121 -3.67 7.68 -1.45
C ILE A 121 -2.63 8.27 -0.53
N LEU A 122 -2.32 7.52 0.52
CA LEU A 122 -1.27 7.88 1.43
C LEU A 122 0.09 7.61 0.79
N ASP A 123 0.89 8.65 0.66
CA ASP A 123 2.19 8.62 0.01
C ASP A 123 3.23 9.34 0.88
N ILE A 124 4.50 8.96 0.70
CA ILE A 124 5.61 9.71 1.28
C ILE A 124 5.88 10.86 0.34
N ILE A 125 5.74 12.08 0.84
CA ILE A 125 5.87 13.30 0.05
C ILE A 125 6.98 14.17 0.62
N VAL A 126 7.60 14.97 -0.24
CA VAL A 126 8.46 16.08 0.15
C VAL A 126 7.80 17.37 -0.33
N LEU A 127 7.72 18.35 0.55
CA LEU A 127 7.16 19.66 0.18
C LEU A 127 8.20 20.50 -0.54
N ASP A 128 7.74 21.16 -1.60
CA ASP A 128 8.44 22.22 -2.33
C ASP A 128 7.56 23.48 -2.28
N ILE A 129 7.84 24.32 -1.28
CA ILE A 129 7.05 25.52 -1.00
C ILE A 129 7.64 26.68 -1.80
N GLN A 130 6.87 27.19 -2.75
CA GLN A 130 7.25 28.31 -3.62
C GLN A 130 6.13 29.35 -3.64
N ASN A 131 6.43 30.61 -3.30
CA ASN A 131 5.44 31.70 -3.28
C ASN A 131 4.15 31.34 -2.52
N ASP A 132 4.30 30.75 -1.32
CA ASP A 132 3.19 30.25 -0.48
C ASP A 132 2.35 29.11 -1.09
N VAL A 133 2.78 28.54 -2.21
CA VAL A 133 2.17 27.34 -2.81
C VAL A 133 2.91 26.10 -2.34
N TYR A 134 2.19 25.15 -1.75
CA TYR A 134 2.71 23.90 -1.23
C TYR A 134 2.69 22.81 -2.32
N ASN A 135 3.73 22.76 -3.14
CA ASN A 135 3.89 21.66 -4.10
C ASN A 135 4.39 20.40 -3.40
N ALA A 136 4.00 19.23 -3.89
CA ALA A 136 4.34 17.95 -3.30
C ALA A 136 5.03 17.02 -4.31
N VAL A 137 6.22 16.57 -3.95
CA VAL A 137 6.99 15.59 -4.72
C VAL A 137 6.76 14.20 -4.14
N LEU A 138 6.09 13.33 -4.89
CA LEU A 138 5.81 11.94 -4.49
C LEU A 138 7.10 11.11 -4.44
N LYS A 139 7.59 10.80 -3.24
CA LYS A 139 8.78 9.96 -3.04
C LYS A 139 8.46 8.46 -3.02
N THR A 140 7.21 8.07 -2.75
CA THR A 140 6.79 6.66 -2.73
C THR A 140 7.01 5.94 -4.05
N ILE A 141 6.98 6.66 -5.18
CA ILE A 141 7.27 6.09 -6.51
C ILE A 141 8.68 5.49 -6.54
N TRP A 142 9.67 6.21 -6.01
CA TRP A 142 11.06 5.74 -5.96
C TRP A 142 11.22 4.52 -5.05
N LEU A 143 10.56 4.54 -3.90
CA LEU A 143 10.55 3.40 -2.98
C LEU A 143 9.94 2.16 -3.65
N ARG A 144 8.81 2.31 -4.35
CA ARG A 144 8.15 1.23 -5.09
C ARG A 144 9.04 0.68 -6.21
N LEU A 145 9.79 1.52 -6.91
CA LEU A 145 10.75 1.08 -7.93
C LEU A 145 11.86 0.22 -7.33
N VAL A 146 12.48 0.69 -6.24
CA VAL A 146 13.51 -0.05 -5.50
C VAL A 146 12.94 -1.39 -5.03
N GLN A 147 11.79 -1.38 -4.35
CA GLN A 147 11.14 -2.57 -3.84
C GLN A 147 10.79 -3.57 -4.96
N ARG A 148 10.23 -3.10 -6.08
CA ARG A 148 9.89 -3.95 -7.23
C ARG A 148 11.13 -4.61 -7.81
N HIS A 149 12.22 -3.86 -7.95
CA HIS A 149 13.47 -4.40 -8.45
C HIS A 149 14.05 -5.44 -7.48
N TRP A 150 14.02 -5.16 -6.17
CA TRP A 150 14.46 -6.10 -5.15
C TRP A 150 13.65 -7.39 -5.16
N LYS A 151 12.32 -7.30 -5.23
CA LYS A 151 11.43 -8.47 -5.34
C LYS A 151 11.75 -9.30 -6.58
N LYS A 152 11.97 -8.65 -7.72
CA LYS A 152 12.36 -9.32 -8.98
C LYS A 152 13.69 -10.06 -8.82
N THR A 153 14.73 -9.39 -8.31
CA THR A 153 16.04 -10.01 -8.13
C THR A 153 16.00 -11.13 -7.10
N PHE A 154 15.29 -10.94 -5.99
CA PHE A 154 15.13 -11.97 -4.98
C PHE A 154 14.46 -13.22 -5.57
N LYS A 155 13.40 -13.06 -6.37
CA LYS A 155 12.78 -14.17 -7.09
C LYS A 155 13.78 -14.90 -8.00
N GLN A 156 14.56 -14.16 -8.79
CA GLN A 156 15.60 -14.77 -9.64
C GLN A 156 16.64 -15.55 -8.84
N LYS A 157 17.08 -15.03 -7.68
CA LYS A 157 17.96 -15.77 -6.76
C LYS A 157 17.31 -17.08 -6.31
N GLN A 158 16.05 -17.02 -5.87
CA GLN A 158 15.32 -18.20 -5.43
C GLN A 158 15.19 -19.24 -6.55
N ASP A 159 14.91 -18.80 -7.78
CA ASP A 159 14.80 -19.69 -8.94
C ASP A 159 16.13 -20.37 -9.28
N VAL A 160 17.25 -19.63 -9.26
CA VAL A 160 18.60 -20.21 -9.42
C VAL A 160 18.91 -21.21 -8.31
N LEU A 161 18.58 -20.89 -7.06
CA LEU A 161 18.81 -21.80 -5.94
C LEU A 161 17.96 -23.08 -6.06
N LYS A 162 16.71 -22.97 -6.49
CA LYS A 162 15.86 -24.14 -6.79
C LYS A 162 16.46 -24.98 -7.90
N LEU A 163 16.93 -24.34 -8.99
CA LEU A 163 17.54 -25.03 -10.12
C LEU A 163 18.82 -25.78 -9.69
N ARG A 164 19.66 -25.15 -8.86
CA ARG A 164 20.86 -25.79 -8.28
C ARG A 164 20.52 -26.99 -7.41
N LYS A 165 19.41 -26.97 -6.68
CA LYS A 165 18.98 -28.11 -5.83
C LYS A 165 18.50 -29.32 -6.64
N SER A 166 18.20 -29.16 -7.94
CA SER A 166 17.84 -30.28 -8.80
C SER A 166 18.93 -31.35 -8.85
N TRP A 167 18.53 -32.61 -8.84
CA TRP A 167 19.44 -33.76 -8.93
C TRP A 167 20.33 -33.68 -10.19
N GLU A 168 19.80 -33.19 -11.32
CA GLU A 168 20.54 -33.02 -12.57
C GLU A 168 21.70 -32.05 -12.41
N ASN A 169 21.44 -30.92 -11.75
CA ASN A 169 22.45 -29.90 -11.48
C ASN A 169 23.48 -30.37 -10.46
N GLN A 170 23.05 -31.09 -9.43
CA GLN A 170 23.97 -31.68 -8.44
C GLN A 170 24.90 -32.71 -9.09
N ARG A 171 24.36 -33.61 -9.90
CA ARG A 171 25.14 -34.59 -10.65
C ARG A 171 26.10 -33.93 -11.64
N HIS A 172 25.64 -32.93 -12.38
CA HIS A 172 26.49 -32.18 -13.30
C HIS A 172 27.63 -31.45 -12.58
N PHE A 173 27.33 -30.84 -11.42
CA PHE A 173 28.34 -30.21 -10.57
C PHE A 173 29.37 -31.21 -10.06
N GLN A 174 28.96 -32.39 -9.62
CA GLN A 174 29.89 -33.46 -9.20
C GLN A 174 30.84 -33.89 -10.33
N LEU A 175 30.33 -34.00 -11.56
CA LEU A 175 31.11 -34.46 -12.71
C LEU A 175 32.02 -33.38 -13.31
N ARG A 176 31.60 -32.10 -13.27
CA ARG A 176 32.28 -31.00 -13.99
C ARG A 176 32.75 -29.83 -13.12
N GLY A 177 32.47 -29.85 -11.82
CA GLY A 177 32.78 -28.78 -10.87
C GLY A 177 32.02 -27.47 -11.09
N ARG A 178 31.00 -27.46 -11.96
CA ARG A 178 30.21 -26.27 -12.34
C ARG A 178 28.74 -26.64 -12.53
N TYR A 179 27.84 -25.70 -12.27
CA TYR A 179 26.40 -25.92 -12.49
C TYR A 179 26.02 -25.82 -13.97
N ILE A 180 24.79 -26.21 -14.31
CA ILE A 180 24.28 -26.13 -15.69
C ILE A 180 24.04 -24.66 -16.06
N THR A 181 24.20 -24.35 -17.35
CA THR A 181 23.91 -23.03 -17.94
C THR A 181 22.53 -22.53 -17.49
N GLY A 182 22.46 -21.28 -17.01
CA GLY A 182 21.26 -20.71 -16.39
C GLY A 182 21.23 -20.77 -14.86
N SER A 183 21.99 -21.67 -14.23
CA SER A 183 22.15 -21.74 -12.76
C SER A 183 23.54 -21.34 -12.26
N ASN A 184 24.46 -21.03 -13.18
CA ASN A 184 25.85 -20.66 -12.88
C ASN A 184 25.98 -19.26 -12.25
N TYR A 185 25.05 -18.37 -12.51
CA TYR A 185 25.07 -16.99 -12.01
C TYR A 185 23.98 -16.77 -10.97
N VAL A 186 24.34 -16.19 -9.82
CA VAL A 186 23.39 -15.71 -8.82
C VAL A 186 23.39 -14.19 -8.89
N PRO A 187 22.26 -13.54 -9.17
CA PRO A 187 22.23 -12.09 -9.30
C PRO A 187 22.59 -11.43 -7.97
N SER A 188 23.46 -10.41 -8.00
CA SER A 188 23.87 -9.67 -6.81
C SER A 188 22.93 -8.49 -6.52
N LEU A 189 22.93 -7.98 -5.28
CA LEU A 189 22.20 -6.73 -4.97
C LEU A 189 22.98 -5.47 -5.40
N ARG A 190 24.30 -5.59 -5.61
CA ARG A 190 25.19 -4.47 -5.92
C ARG A 190 25.01 -4.08 -7.40
N GLY A 191 24.86 -2.79 -7.66
CA GLY A 191 24.71 -2.26 -9.04
C GLY A 191 23.31 -2.42 -9.65
N MET A 192 22.33 -2.97 -8.92
CA MET A 192 20.99 -3.20 -9.44
C MET A 192 20.26 -1.92 -9.90
N MET A 193 20.49 -0.81 -9.20
CA MET A 193 19.89 0.48 -9.56
C MET A 193 20.73 1.27 -10.58
N ALA A 194 21.93 0.79 -10.95
CA ALA A 194 22.80 1.48 -11.89
C ALA A 194 22.18 1.60 -13.30
N HIS A 195 21.27 0.68 -13.65
CA HIS A 195 20.50 0.74 -14.89
C HIS A 195 19.63 2.00 -15.02
N TYR A 196 19.29 2.66 -13.90
CA TYR A 196 18.53 3.91 -13.95
C TYR A 196 19.43 5.12 -14.20
N LEU A 197 20.69 5.08 -13.79
CA LEU A 197 21.67 6.17 -13.99
C LEU A 197 22.15 6.27 -15.46
N SER A 198 22.14 5.17 -16.21
CA SER A 198 22.65 5.13 -17.58
C SER A 198 21.72 5.76 -18.62
N ASN A 199 20.45 6.01 -18.27
CA ASN A 199 19.46 6.53 -19.21
C ASN A 199 19.36 8.06 -19.20
N ASP A 200 19.84 8.74 -18.15
CA ASP A 200 19.84 10.21 -18.07
C ASP A 200 20.82 10.85 -19.06
N ILE A 201 21.89 10.13 -19.44
CA ILE A 201 22.93 10.62 -20.36
C ILE A 201 22.42 10.73 -21.81
N LYS A 202 21.32 10.05 -22.16
CA LYS A 202 20.81 10.02 -23.55
C LYS A 202 19.91 11.20 -23.92
N TYR A 203 19.45 11.98 -22.94
CA TYR A 203 18.52 13.10 -23.15
C TYR A 203 19.14 14.47 -22.81
N SER A 204 20.47 14.55 -22.69
CA SER A 204 21.21 15.79 -22.40
C SER A 204 21.98 16.36 -23.60
N ASN A 205 21.53 16.09 -24.83
CA ASN A 205 22.05 16.74 -26.06
C ASN A 205 20.92 17.37 -26.84
#